data_AF-A0ABD0YBL2-F1
#
_entry.id   AF-A0ABD0YBL2-F1
#
_cell.length_a   1.000
_cell.length_b   1.000
_cell.length_c   1.000
_cell.angle_alpha   90.00
_cell.angle_beta   90.00
_cell.angle_gamma   90.00
#
_symmetry.space_group_name_H-M   'P 1'
#
loop_
_entity.id
_entity.type
_entity.pdbx_description
1 polymer ?
#
loop_
_entity_poly.entity_id
_entity_poly.type
_entity_poly.pdbx_seq_one_letter_code
_entity_poly.pdbx_strand_id
1 'polypeptide(L)'
;MYDPGQFPTLEPFVNGGLPQNGNVERHLEAFEQDVLRVIPDRNYSGLAVIDFEHWRPVFRENWSKLEPYREESRRQVNSQHLFWTKNQIEAEATRRFEAASFAFFRKTLERAKRLRGKALWGYYSFPYCFNFNPKNPGMRCTQDVQEDNDRSKWMWDTSDALYPSVYFSEKDMTERKRAKLIQGRVQEGARIASKKNKRLYVYTWFKYQDTREFVSQTDMRSNLIVPRKYGADGVIIWGSTKDVNTRQKCSQLLNYLRTVIGPAVRHLNTAKNFDSVSEEDNEV
;
A
#
# COMPACT_ATOMS: atom_id res chain seq x y z
N MET A 1 3.58 -7.94 7.92
CA MET A 1 2.74 -9.00 8.51
C MET A 1 1.59 -9.22 7.55
N TYR A 2 1.45 -10.41 6.99
CA TYR A 2 0.39 -10.75 6.03
C TYR A 2 -0.88 -11.15 6.77
N ASP A 3 -1.99 -10.50 6.45
CA ASP A 3 -3.34 -10.70 7.00
C ASP A 3 -3.39 -10.98 8.51
N PRO A 4 -2.78 -10.12 9.37
CA PRO A 4 -2.70 -10.38 10.80
C PRO A 4 -4.03 -10.12 11.52
N GLY A 5 -4.24 -10.83 12.62
CA GLY A 5 -5.46 -10.79 13.38
C GLY A 5 -6.63 -11.43 12.64
N GLN A 6 -7.85 -10.98 12.92
CA GLN A 6 -9.07 -11.50 12.29
C GLN A 6 -9.87 -10.37 11.67
N PHE A 7 -9.30 -9.70 10.66
CA PHE A 7 -10.08 -8.76 9.86
C PHE A 7 -11.31 -9.46 9.27
N PRO A 8 -12.48 -8.80 9.19
CA PRO A 8 -13.65 -9.38 8.54
C PRO A 8 -13.39 -9.62 7.06
N THR A 9 -13.66 -10.82 6.55
CA THR A 9 -13.49 -11.14 5.13
C THR A 9 -14.63 -12.01 4.64
N LEU A 10 -15.08 -11.82 3.40
CA LEU A 10 -16.15 -12.63 2.81
C LEU A 10 -15.67 -14.02 2.39
N GLU A 11 -14.44 -14.11 1.89
CA GLU A 11 -13.83 -15.36 1.44
C GLU A 11 -12.34 -15.40 1.83
N PRO A 12 -11.92 -16.29 2.75
CA PRO A 12 -12.79 -17.13 3.60
C PRO A 12 -13.71 -16.29 4.49
N PHE A 13 -14.84 -16.84 4.94
CA PHE A 13 -15.76 -16.11 5.83
C PHE A 13 -15.14 -15.98 7.22
N VAL A 14 -14.66 -14.78 7.56
CA VAL A 14 -14.00 -14.48 8.84
C VAL A 14 -14.69 -13.30 9.49
N ASN A 15 -14.83 -13.38 10.82
CA ASN A 15 -15.26 -12.29 11.70
C ASN A 15 -16.44 -11.46 11.13
N GLY A 16 -17.51 -12.14 10.71
CA GLY A 16 -18.74 -11.50 10.23
C GLY A 16 -18.76 -11.07 8.76
N GLY A 17 -17.71 -11.33 7.99
CA GLY A 17 -17.65 -11.08 6.54
C GLY A 17 -17.35 -9.64 6.16
N LEU A 18 -18.06 -8.70 6.80
CA LEU A 18 -17.97 -7.26 6.57
C LEU A 18 -17.53 -6.52 7.84
N PRO A 19 -16.85 -5.37 7.72
CA PRO A 19 -16.41 -4.58 8.87
C PRO A 19 -17.55 -4.21 9.82
N GLN A 20 -18.73 -3.82 9.31
CA GLN A 20 -19.89 -3.47 10.15
C GLN A 20 -20.53 -4.64 10.91
N ASN A 21 -20.17 -5.88 10.58
CA ASN A 21 -20.62 -7.08 11.27
C ASN A 21 -19.53 -7.70 12.15
N GLY A 22 -18.30 -7.19 12.05
CA GLY A 22 -17.15 -7.77 12.70
C GLY A 22 -17.00 -7.36 14.15
N ASN A 23 -16.46 -8.27 14.96
CA ASN A 23 -16.07 -7.99 16.32
C ASN A 23 -14.62 -7.45 16.33
N VAL A 24 -14.47 -6.16 16.64
CA VAL A 24 -13.16 -5.51 16.65
C VAL A 24 -12.26 -6.00 17.77
N GLU A 25 -12.78 -6.29 18.97
CA GLU A 25 -11.94 -6.75 20.07
C GLU A 25 -11.39 -8.15 19.81
N ARG A 26 -12.20 -9.05 19.25
CA ARG A 26 -11.75 -10.36 18.76
C ARG A 26 -10.62 -10.23 17.72
N HIS A 27 -10.73 -9.28 16.81
CA HIS A 27 -9.65 -9.00 15.86
C HIS A 27 -8.38 -8.53 16.57
N LEU A 28 -8.49 -7.60 17.52
CA LEU A 28 -7.35 -7.01 18.21
C LEU A 28 -6.63 -8.01 19.12
N GLU A 29 -7.35 -8.93 19.77
CA GLU A 29 -6.77 -10.02 20.55
C GLU A 29 -5.94 -10.95 19.67
N ALA A 30 -6.49 -11.38 18.52
CA ALA A 30 -5.76 -12.21 17.56
C ALA A 30 -4.54 -11.46 16.98
N PHE A 31 -4.73 -10.19 16.63
CA PHE A 31 -3.66 -9.33 16.11
C PHE A 31 -2.50 -9.18 17.11
N GLU A 32 -2.82 -9.01 18.40
CA GLU A 32 -1.81 -8.95 19.45
C GLU A 32 -0.97 -10.22 19.52
N GLN A 33 -1.60 -11.40 19.46
CA GLN A 33 -0.87 -12.67 19.42
C GLN A 33 0.06 -12.76 18.20
N ASP A 34 -0.40 -12.30 17.03
CA ASP A 34 0.44 -12.26 15.83
C ASP A 34 1.64 -11.32 15.98
N VAL A 35 1.46 -10.13 16.58
CA VAL A 35 2.56 -9.18 16.82
C VAL A 35 3.58 -9.79 17.79
N LEU A 36 3.11 -10.37 18.89
CA LEU A 36 4.00 -10.99 19.89
C LEU A 36 4.82 -12.14 19.29
N ARG A 37 4.22 -12.91 18.37
CA ARG A 37 4.89 -14.01 17.67
C ARG A 37 5.88 -13.53 16.61
N VAL A 38 5.51 -12.56 15.79
CA VAL A 38 6.31 -12.14 14.61
C VAL A 38 7.37 -11.11 14.96
N ILE A 39 7.12 -10.24 15.95
CA ILE A 39 8.05 -9.19 16.38
C ILE A 39 8.31 -9.38 17.88
N PRO A 40 9.02 -10.43 18.32
CA PRO A 40 9.16 -10.74 19.76
C PRO A 40 9.89 -9.64 20.54
N ASP A 41 10.81 -8.92 19.90
CA ASP A 41 11.51 -7.81 20.51
C ASP A 41 10.58 -6.60 20.74
N ARG A 42 10.37 -6.25 22.02
CA ARG A 42 9.57 -5.08 22.43
C ARG A 42 10.19 -3.74 22.02
N ASN A 43 11.51 -3.71 21.83
CA ASN A 43 12.25 -2.51 21.44
C ASN A 43 12.42 -2.36 19.93
N TYR A 44 11.81 -3.25 19.12
CA TYR A 44 11.88 -3.18 17.67
C TYR A 44 11.54 -1.77 17.16
N SER A 45 12.46 -1.18 16.41
CA SER A 45 12.38 0.19 15.90
C SER A 45 12.49 0.28 14.38
N GLY A 46 12.26 -0.84 13.69
CA GLY A 46 12.28 -0.91 12.23
C GLY A 46 10.91 -0.64 11.60
N LEU A 47 10.78 -0.96 10.31
CA LEU A 47 9.54 -0.84 9.55
C LEU A 47 8.57 -1.97 9.94
N ALA A 48 7.36 -1.62 10.36
CA ALA A 48 6.33 -2.58 10.75
C ALA A 48 5.09 -2.40 9.86
N VAL A 49 5.02 -3.22 8.81
CA VAL A 49 4.00 -3.08 7.76
C VAL A 49 2.88 -4.08 7.97
N ILE A 50 1.65 -3.60 8.11
CA ILE A 50 0.44 -4.43 8.12
C ILE A 50 -0.02 -4.58 6.68
N ASP A 51 -0.06 -5.80 6.20
CA ASP A 51 -0.50 -6.12 4.85
C ASP A 51 -1.87 -6.78 4.92
N PHE A 52 -2.90 -6.00 4.57
CA PHE A 52 -4.30 -6.40 4.56
C PHE A 52 -4.95 -5.82 3.31
N GLU A 53 -5.38 -6.69 2.39
CA GLU A 53 -5.79 -6.30 1.04
C GLU A 53 -7.22 -6.76 0.65
N HIS A 54 -7.95 -7.39 1.57
CA HIS A 54 -9.26 -7.97 1.27
C HIS A 54 -10.34 -6.91 0.98
N TRP A 55 -10.24 -5.72 1.54
CA TRP A 55 -11.08 -4.57 1.21
C TRP A 55 -10.38 -3.26 1.58
N ARG A 56 -10.84 -2.15 1.00
CA ARG A 56 -10.35 -0.79 1.25
C ARG A 56 -11.31 -0.07 2.19
N PRO A 57 -10.81 0.80 3.09
CA PRO A 57 -11.65 1.44 4.09
C PRO A 57 -12.64 2.46 3.49
N VAL A 58 -12.34 2.99 2.31
CA VAL A 58 -13.25 3.86 1.54
C VAL A 58 -14.18 3.00 0.69
N PHE A 59 -15.50 3.14 0.88
CA PHE A 59 -16.49 2.24 0.30
C PHE A 59 -16.43 2.22 -1.24
N ARG A 60 -16.38 3.40 -1.87
CA ARG A 60 -16.37 3.54 -3.34
C ARG A 60 -15.08 3.00 -4.00
N GLU A 61 -14.01 2.81 -3.25
CA GLU A 61 -12.77 2.23 -3.75
C GLU A 61 -12.82 0.70 -3.84
N ASN A 62 -13.85 0.05 -3.31
CA ASN A 62 -14.01 -1.41 -3.36
C ASN A 62 -14.64 -1.87 -4.68
N TRP A 63 -13.97 -1.62 -5.80
CA TRP A 63 -14.42 -2.02 -7.14
C TRP A 63 -13.69 -3.27 -7.66
N SER A 64 -14.15 -3.81 -8.81
CA SER A 64 -13.62 -5.04 -9.42
C SER A 64 -13.68 -6.23 -8.46
N LYS A 65 -12.56 -6.88 -8.14
CA LYS A 65 -12.52 -8.04 -7.24
C LYS A 65 -13.02 -7.74 -5.81
N LEU A 66 -13.08 -6.47 -5.43
CA LEU A 66 -13.56 -6.03 -4.12
C LEU A 66 -15.05 -5.66 -4.12
N GLU A 67 -15.73 -5.66 -5.28
CA GLU A 67 -17.16 -5.32 -5.39
C GLU A 67 -18.09 -6.17 -4.52
N PRO A 68 -17.81 -7.48 -4.24
CA PRO A 68 -18.64 -8.26 -3.33
C PRO A 68 -18.83 -7.62 -1.94
N TYR A 69 -17.86 -6.86 -1.43
CA TYR A 69 -17.99 -6.14 -0.15
C TYR A 69 -19.05 -5.03 -0.22
N ARG A 70 -19.16 -4.35 -1.37
CA ARG A 70 -20.18 -3.32 -1.60
C ARG A 70 -21.56 -3.93 -1.82
N GLU A 71 -21.63 -4.99 -2.60
CA GLU A 71 -22.88 -5.72 -2.86
C GLU A 71 -23.48 -6.29 -1.58
N GLU A 72 -22.67 -6.97 -0.77
CA GLU A 72 -23.13 -7.57 0.48
C GLU A 72 -23.54 -6.49 1.50
N SER A 73 -22.83 -5.36 1.55
CA SER A 73 -23.20 -4.21 2.40
C SER A 73 -24.56 -3.63 1.99
N ARG A 74 -24.79 -3.42 0.69
CA ARG A 74 -26.09 -2.96 0.16
C ARG A 74 -27.19 -3.97 0.43
N ARG A 75 -26.92 -5.27 0.24
CA ARG A 75 -27.89 -6.35 0.42
C ARG A 75 -28.42 -6.38 1.85
N GLN A 76 -27.55 -6.23 2.85
CA GLN A 76 -27.92 -6.23 4.27
C GLN A 76 -28.77 -5.01 4.66
N VAL A 77 -28.46 -3.84 4.11
CA VAL A 77 -29.29 -2.64 4.33
C VAL A 77 -30.65 -2.82 3.66
N ASN A 78 -30.68 -3.29 2.41
CA ASN A 78 -31.92 -3.53 1.69
C ASN A 78 -32.83 -4.55 2.39
N SER A 79 -32.27 -5.63 2.96
CA SER A 79 -33.07 -6.62 3.69
C SER A 79 -33.68 -6.09 4.99
N GLN A 80 -33.12 -5.03 5.57
CA GLN A 80 -33.63 -4.38 6.78
C GLN A 80 -34.60 -3.22 6.48
N HIS A 81 -34.57 -2.68 5.26
CA HIS A 81 -35.29 -1.47 4.87
C HIS A 81 -35.96 -1.62 3.50
N LEU A 82 -36.99 -2.47 3.41
CA LEU A 82 -37.65 -2.87 2.15
C LEU A 82 -38.24 -1.72 1.32
N PHE A 83 -38.52 -0.57 1.93
CA PHE A 83 -39.13 0.60 1.26
C PHE A 83 -38.13 1.71 0.93
N TRP A 84 -36.85 1.53 1.22
CA TRP A 84 -35.85 2.54 0.93
C TRP A 84 -35.49 2.59 -0.56
N THR A 85 -35.20 3.79 -1.04
CA THR A 85 -34.67 4.01 -2.38
C THR A 85 -33.23 3.50 -2.48
N LYS A 86 -32.77 3.24 -3.72
CA LYS A 86 -31.36 2.85 -3.98
C LYS A 86 -30.35 3.84 -3.40
N ASN A 87 -30.64 5.14 -3.45
CA ASN A 87 -29.77 6.18 -2.90
C ASN A 87 -29.68 6.13 -1.38
N GLN A 88 -30.80 5.89 -0.68
CA GLN A 88 -30.82 5.70 0.77
C GLN A 88 -30.05 4.44 1.17
N ILE A 89 -30.20 3.36 0.41
CA ILE A 89 -29.45 2.11 0.62
C ILE A 89 -27.95 2.31 0.43
N GLU A 90 -27.52 2.95 -0.66
CA GLU A 90 -26.08 3.21 -0.91
C GLU A 90 -25.49 4.14 0.16
N ALA A 91 -26.22 5.19 0.57
CA ALA A 91 -25.77 6.10 1.61
C ALA A 91 -25.57 5.39 2.97
N GLU A 92 -26.53 4.57 3.39
CA GLU A 92 -26.43 3.85 4.67
C GLU A 92 -25.40 2.71 4.61
N ALA A 93 -25.31 1.98 3.50
CA ALA A 93 -24.28 0.96 3.30
C ALA A 93 -22.87 1.59 3.38
N THR A 94 -22.67 2.73 2.71
CA THR A 94 -21.43 3.51 2.80
C THR A 94 -21.14 3.92 4.23
N ARG A 95 -22.11 4.53 4.91
CA ARG A 95 -21.95 5.04 6.28
C ARG A 95 -21.56 3.92 7.25
N ARG A 96 -22.26 2.78 7.22
CA ARG A 96 -21.96 1.64 8.12
C ARG A 96 -20.61 1.03 7.81
N PHE A 97 -20.33 0.78 6.53
CA PHE A 97 -19.07 0.16 6.10
C PHE A 97 -17.86 1.02 6.46
N GLU A 98 -17.86 2.31 6.09
CA GLU A 98 -16.71 3.18 6.33
C GLU A 98 -16.50 3.42 7.83
N ALA A 99 -17.57 3.66 8.60
CA ALA A 99 -17.46 3.85 10.05
C ALA A 99 -16.79 2.66 10.74
N ALA A 100 -17.20 1.44 10.39
CA ALA A 100 -16.62 0.23 10.94
C ALA A 100 -15.20 -0.04 10.40
N SER A 101 -14.97 0.14 9.09
CA SER A 101 -13.67 -0.01 8.46
C SER A 101 -12.60 0.89 9.09
N PHE A 102 -12.95 2.16 9.32
CA PHE A 102 -12.07 3.13 9.95
C PHE A 102 -11.76 2.71 11.40
N ALA A 103 -12.75 2.19 12.12
CA ALA A 103 -12.55 1.69 13.47
C ALA A 103 -11.59 0.50 13.52
N PHE A 104 -11.74 -0.48 12.62
CA PHE A 104 -10.81 -1.61 12.51
C PHE A 104 -9.39 -1.13 12.25
N PHE A 105 -9.16 -0.41 11.15
CA PHE A 105 -7.80 0.03 10.79
C PHE A 105 -7.14 0.90 11.87
N ARG A 106 -7.89 1.88 12.41
CA ARG A 106 -7.36 2.77 13.46
C ARG A 106 -7.00 2.01 14.73
N LYS A 107 -7.93 1.19 15.26
CA LYS A 107 -7.71 0.45 16.50
C LYS A 107 -6.58 -0.57 16.37
N THR A 108 -6.39 -1.17 15.19
CA THR A 108 -5.28 -2.08 14.93
C THR A 108 -3.94 -1.36 14.98
N LEU A 109 -3.80 -0.19 14.35
CA LEU A 109 -2.59 0.63 14.46
C LEU A 109 -2.35 1.11 15.90
N GLU A 110 -3.39 1.57 16.60
CA GLU A 110 -3.28 1.95 18.02
C GLU A 110 -2.78 0.78 18.88
N ARG A 111 -3.31 -0.43 18.66
CA ARG A 111 -2.85 -1.66 19.35
C ARG A 111 -1.40 -1.98 18.99
N ALA A 112 -1.04 -1.91 17.72
CA ALA A 112 0.32 -2.17 17.23
C ALA A 112 1.35 -1.24 17.89
N LYS A 113 1.02 0.05 17.99
CA LYS A 113 1.86 1.08 18.63
C LYS A 113 1.97 0.90 20.14
N ARG A 114 0.90 0.45 20.82
CA ARG A 114 1.00 0.08 22.24
C ARG A 114 1.94 -1.09 22.46
N LEU A 115 1.95 -2.06 21.56
CA LEU A 115 2.80 -3.25 21.66
C LEU A 115 4.26 -2.95 21.26
N ARG A 116 4.47 -2.16 20.20
CA ARG A 116 5.80 -1.84 19.62
C ARG A 116 5.88 -0.35 19.28
N GLY A 117 5.99 0.49 20.30
CA GLY A 117 5.90 1.95 20.15
C GLY A 117 7.09 2.63 19.45
N LYS A 118 8.20 1.92 19.24
CA LYS A 118 9.37 2.44 18.50
C LYS A 118 9.34 2.07 17.01
N ALA A 119 8.48 1.15 16.61
CA ALA A 119 8.40 0.68 15.24
C ALA A 119 7.63 1.69 14.38
N LEU A 120 7.97 1.74 13.09
CA LEU A 120 7.27 2.58 12.13
C LEU A 120 6.08 1.79 11.57
N TRP A 121 4.89 1.97 12.16
CA TRP A 121 3.68 1.28 11.72
C TRP A 121 2.97 1.96 10.56
N GLY A 122 2.41 1.15 9.67
CA GLY A 122 1.52 1.61 8.61
C GLY A 122 0.97 0.44 7.78
N TYR A 123 0.01 0.74 6.92
CA TYR A 123 -0.60 -0.25 6.02
C TYR A 123 0.11 -0.27 4.66
N TYR A 124 0.37 -1.48 4.16
CA TYR A 124 0.81 -1.70 2.79
C TYR A 124 -0.17 -1.05 1.79
N SER A 125 0.38 -0.56 0.68
CA SER A 125 -0.32 0.05 -0.45
C SER A 125 -0.89 1.46 -0.24
N PHE A 126 -0.97 1.96 1.00
CA PHE A 126 -1.52 3.30 1.28
C PHE A 126 -0.46 4.42 1.29
N PRO A 127 -0.80 5.63 0.80
CA PRO A 127 -2.06 5.98 0.14
C PRO A 127 -2.15 5.42 -1.29
N TYR A 128 -3.37 5.15 -1.75
CA TYR A 128 -3.61 4.76 -3.13
C TYR A 128 -3.65 5.99 -4.06
N CYS A 129 -3.41 5.73 -5.35
CA CYS A 129 -3.46 6.74 -6.41
C CYS A 129 -4.35 6.31 -7.60
N PHE A 130 -4.39 5.01 -7.89
CA PHE A 130 -5.10 4.43 -9.02
C PHE A 130 -4.80 5.14 -10.35
N ASN A 131 -3.53 5.47 -10.62
CA ASN A 131 -3.09 5.99 -11.92
C ASN A 131 -2.80 4.86 -12.92
N PHE A 132 -2.81 5.19 -14.22
CA PHE A 132 -2.64 4.26 -15.33
C PHE A 132 -3.60 3.05 -15.31
N ASN A 133 -4.89 3.32 -15.08
CA ASN A 133 -5.95 2.33 -15.25
C ASN A 133 -6.98 2.83 -16.31
N PRO A 134 -7.94 2.00 -16.76
CA PRO A 134 -8.90 2.41 -17.78
C PRO A 134 -9.72 3.67 -17.46
N LYS A 135 -10.00 3.94 -16.18
CA LYS A 135 -10.71 5.14 -15.70
C LYS A 135 -9.80 6.34 -15.45
N ASN A 136 -8.48 6.12 -15.33
CA ASN A 136 -7.47 7.16 -15.14
C ASN A 136 -6.18 6.79 -15.89
N PRO A 137 -6.09 7.06 -17.21
CA PRO A 137 -4.91 6.72 -18.00
C PRO A 137 -3.71 7.65 -17.75
N GLY A 138 -3.91 8.71 -16.97
CA GLY A 138 -2.91 9.73 -16.68
C GLY A 138 -1.95 9.35 -15.56
N MET A 139 -0.93 10.19 -15.40
CA MET A 139 0.08 10.05 -14.34
C MET A 139 -0.45 10.40 -12.95
N ARG A 140 -1.22 11.48 -12.85
CA ARG A 140 -1.73 12.01 -11.58
C ARG A 140 -2.87 11.14 -11.06
N CYS A 141 -2.98 11.05 -9.75
CA CYS A 141 -4.18 10.51 -9.11
C CYS A 141 -5.36 11.46 -9.40
N THR A 142 -6.56 10.93 -9.58
CA THR A 142 -7.75 11.76 -9.81
C THR A 142 -8.06 12.60 -8.57
N GLN A 143 -8.81 13.69 -8.76
CA GLN A 143 -9.21 14.56 -7.67
C GLN A 143 -10.00 13.81 -6.58
N ASP A 144 -10.96 12.97 -6.98
CA ASP A 144 -11.73 12.12 -6.07
C ASP A 144 -10.83 11.28 -5.14
N VAL A 145 -9.74 10.70 -5.67
CA VAL A 145 -8.82 9.87 -4.89
C VAL A 145 -8.00 10.73 -3.94
N GLN A 146 -7.58 11.92 -4.36
CA GLN A 146 -6.87 12.87 -3.48
C GLN A 146 -7.77 13.34 -2.33
N GLU A 147 -9.07 13.56 -2.60
CA GLU A 147 -10.08 13.92 -1.60
C GLU A 147 -10.36 12.75 -0.63
N ASP A 148 -10.44 11.51 -1.13
CA ASP A 148 -10.54 10.30 -0.31
C ASP A 148 -9.32 10.13 0.60
N ASN A 149 -8.12 10.38 0.07
CA ASN A 149 -6.91 10.39 0.87
C ASN A 149 -6.95 11.54 1.90
N ASP A 150 -7.38 12.75 1.53
CA ASP A 150 -7.43 13.88 2.47
C ASP A 150 -8.43 13.66 3.62
N ARG A 151 -9.61 13.08 3.35
CA ARG A 151 -10.60 12.74 4.40
C ARG A 151 -10.18 11.54 5.25
N SER A 152 -9.24 10.71 4.77
CA SER A 152 -8.68 9.57 5.52
C SER A 152 -7.62 9.96 6.56
N LYS A 153 -7.65 11.21 7.04
CA LYS A 153 -6.75 11.73 8.09
C LYS A 153 -6.63 10.82 9.32
N TRP A 154 -7.72 10.13 9.69
CA TRP A 154 -7.76 9.20 10.81
C TRP A 154 -6.72 8.07 10.69
N MET A 155 -6.39 7.65 9.46
CA MET A 155 -5.37 6.64 9.20
C MET A 155 -3.98 7.26 9.32
N TRP A 156 -3.76 8.39 8.64
CA TRP A 156 -2.45 9.04 8.58
C TRP A 156 -1.98 9.53 9.95
N ASP A 157 -2.90 10.07 10.75
CA ASP A 157 -2.60 10.56 12.10
C ASP A 157 -2.13 9.41 13.01
N THR A 158 -2.69 8.21 12.80
CA THR A 158 -2.37 7.02 13.62
C THR A 158 -1.11 6.30 13.13
N SER A 159 -0.87 6.25 11.82
CA SER A 159 0.35 5.67 11.22
C SER A 159 1.62 6.44 11.58
N ASP A 160 2.76 5.77 11.58
CA ASP A 160 4.10 6.38 11.74
C ASP A 160 4.79 6.60 10.38
N ALA A 161 4.43 5.78 9.39
CA ALA A 161 4.94 5.87 8.02
C ALA A 161 3.89 5.43 6.98
N LEU A 162 4.12 5.82 5.72
CA LEU A 162 3.30 5.47 4.56
C LEU A 162 4.03 4.46 3.68
N TYR A 163 3.28 3.51 3.10
CA TYR A 163 3.83 2.37 2.37
C TYR A 163 3.16 2.13 1.00
N PRO A 164 3.10 3.12 0.09
CA PRO A 164 2.44 2.95 -1.19
C PRO A 164 3.17 1.93 -2.07
N SER A 165 2.41 1.14 -2.82
CA SER A 165 2.93 0.18 -3.79
C SER A 165 3.08 0.80 -5.17
N VAL A 166 4.25 0.66 -5.78
CA VAL A 166 4.53 1.16 -7.15
C VAL A 166 4.75 0.04 -8.17
N TYR A 167 4.23 -1.15 -7.88
CA TYR A 167 4.31 -2.27 -8.80
C TYR A 167 3.59 -1.94 -10.11
N PHE A 168 4.12 -2.47 -11.21
CA PHE A 168 3.62 -2.23 -12.57
C PHE A 168 3.70 -3.50 -13.44
N SER A 169 3.00 -3.47 -14.56
CA SER A 169 2.94 -4.53 -15.57
C SER A 169 3.90 -4.27 -16.74
N GLU A 170 4.23 -5.32 -17.48
CA GLU A 170 5.11 -5.28 -18.65
C GLU A 170 4.33 -4.98 -19.94
N LYS A 171 3.28 -5.74 -20.24
CA LYS A 171 2.70 -5.84 -21.60
C LYS A 171 2.10 -4.54 -22.13
N ASP A 172 1.39 -3.79 -21.30
CA ASP A 172 0.62 -2.61 -21.72
C ASP A 172 1.27 -1.28 -21.34
N MET A 173 2.51 -1.32 -20.86
CA MET A 173 3.23 -0.14 -20.39
C MET A 173 4.58 -0.04 -21.09
N THR A 174 4.91 1.15 -21.60
CA THR A 174 6.30 1.44 -21.98
C THR A 174 7.12 1.76 -20.73
N GLU A 175 8.44 1.67 -20.79
CA GLU A 175 9.34 2.07 -19.69
C GLU A 175 9.00 3.49 -19.18
N ARG A 176 8.71 4.42 -20.10
CA ARG A 176 8.28 5.78 -19.76
C ARG A 176 6.95 5.81 -19.00
N LYS A 177 5.98 4.99 -19.39
CA LYS A 177 4.69 4.89 -18.67
C LYS A 177 4.90 4.30 -17.27
N ARG A 178 5.76 3.30 -17.12
CA ARG A 178 6.10 2.71 -15.81
C ARG A 178 6.76 3.73 -14.89
N ALA A 179 7.76 4.47 -15.38
CA ALA A 179 8.38 5.55 -14.60
C ALA A 179 7.37 6.62 -14.16
N LYS A 180 6.44 7.01 -15.04
CA LYS A 180 5.35 7.94 -14.70
C LYS A 180 4.37 7.34 -13.68
N LEU A 181 4.08 6.04 -13.75
CA LEU A 181 3.22 5.38 -12.76
C LEU A 181 3.84 5.50 -11.37
N ILE A 182 5.13 5.18 -11.25
CA ILE A 182 5.88 5.33 -10.00
C ILE A 182 5.82 6.79 -9.54
N GLN A 183 6.13 7.75 -10.42
CA GLN A 183 6.09 9.18 -10.10
C GLN A 183 4.75 9.61 -9.49
N GLY A 184 3.62 9.30 -10.14
CA GLY A 184 2.31 9.75 -9.67
C GLY A 184 1.96 9.19 -8.28
N ARG A 185 2.26 7.90 -8.04
CA ARG A 185 2.01 7.26 -6.75
C ARG A 185 2.90 7.82 -5.64
N VAL A 186 4.17 8.07 -5.95
CA VAL A 186 5.12 8.66 -4.98
C VAL A 186 4.75 10.10 -4.68
N GLN A 187 4.35 10.90 -5.68
CA GLN A 187 3.91 12.28 -5.47
C GLN A 187 2.70 12.37 -4.54
N GLU A 188 1.74 11.45 -4.66
CA GLU A 188 0.61 11.41 -3.73
C GLU A 188 1.01 10.97 -2.33
N GLY A 189 1.87 9.95 -2.23
CA GLY A 189 2.49 9.56 -0.97
C GLY A 189 3.22 10.73 -0.29
N ALA A 190 4.01 11.49 -1.05
CA ALA A 190 4.77 12.64 -0.56
C ALA A 190 3.85 13.81 -0.15
N ARG A 191 2.75 14.03 -0.89
CA ARG A 191 1.74 15.03 -0.53
C ARG A 191 1.12 14.75 0.84
N ILE A 192 0.71 13.51 1.09
CA ILE A 192 0.16 13.10 2.39
C ILE A 192 1.24 13.11 3.48
N ALA A 193 2.42 12.57 3.18
CA ALA A 193 3.56 12.51 4.11
C ALA A 193 3.96 13.90 4.60
N SER A 194 4.08 14.88 3.70
CA SER A 194 4.40 16.27 4.02
C SER A 194 3.31 16.91 4.91
N LYS A 195 2.04 16.80 4.52
CA LYS A 195 0.90 17.33 5.30
C LYS A 195 0.83 16.76 6.72
N LYS A 196 1.32 15.54 6.94
CA LYS A 196 1.18 14.79 8.19
C LYS A 196 2.50 14.57 8.93
N ASN A 197 3.61 15.11 8.40
CA ASN A 197 4.96 14.89 8.91
C ASN A 197 5.27 13.39 9.13
N LYS A 198 5.07 12.57 8.09
CA LYS A 198 5.28 11.12 8.12
C LYS A 198 6.43 10.72 7.22
N ARG A 199 7.03 9.56 7.50
CA ARG A 199 8.02 8.94 6.60
C ARG A 199 7.31 8.25 5.43
N LEU A 200 7.94 8.26 4.26
CA LEU A 200 7.45 7.63 3.04
C LEU A 200 8.41 6.53 2.57
N TYR A 201 8.00 5.27 2.72
CA TYR A 201 8.76 4.12 2.23
C TYR A 201 7.99 3.40 1.12
N VAL A 202 8.52 3.43 -0.09
CA VAL A 202 7.79 2.95 -1.27
C VAL A 202 8.04 1.47 -1.48
N TYR A 203 6.97 0.69 -1.65
CA TYR A 203 7.07 -0.72 -2.00
C TYR A 203 7.29 -0.91 -3.49
N THR A 204 8.38 -1.55 -3.86
CA THR A 204 8.66 -1.99 -5.24
C THR A 204 8.86 -3.51 -5.31
N TRP A 205 8.75 -4.07 -6.51
CA TRP A 205 8.98 -5.47 -6.77
C TRP A 205 9.97 -5.64 -7.92
N PHE A 206 10.86 -6.63 -7.79
CA PHE A 206 11.83 -6.98 -8.83
C PHE A 206 11.22 -7.76 -10.00
N LYS A 207 9.89 -7.97 -10.01
CA LYS A 207 9.17 -8.63 -11.10
C LYS A 207 8.00 -7.78 -11.60
N TYR A 208 7.68 -7.92 -12.89
CA TYR A 208 6.44 -7.37 -13.45
C TYR A 208 5.22 -8.13 -12.91
N GLN A 209 4.13 -7.40 -12.64
CA GLN A 209 2.93 -7.98 -12.01
C GLN A 209 2.22 -9.04 -12.86
N ASP A 210 2.25 -8.87 -14.18
CA ASP A 210 1.54 -9.69 -15.16
C ASP A 210 2.39 -10.86 -15.67
N THR A 211 3.63 -10.62 -16.09
CA THR A 211 4.49 -11.67 -16.67
C THR A 211 5.25 -12.47 -15.62
N ARG A 212 5.46 -11.90 -14.42
CA ARG A 212 6.30 -12.47 -13.34
C ARG A 212 7.76 -12.68 -13.75
N GLU A 213 8.18 -12.06 -14.85
CA GLU A 213 9.58 -11.94 -15.26
C GLU A 213 10.29 -10.88 -14.44
N PHE A 214 11.62 -10.98 -14.35
CA PHE A 214 12.42 -9.93 -13.73
C PHE A 214 12.26 -8.61 -14.47
N VAL A 215 12.14 -7.50 -13.74
CA VAL A 215 12.10 -6.17 -14.37
C VAL A 215 13.42 -5.88 -15.09
N SER A 216 13.39 -5.11 -16.17
CA SER A 216 14.60 -4.77 -16.92
C SER A 216 15.60 -3.98 -16.05
N GLN A 217 16.86 -3.88 -16.49
CA GLN A 217 17.84 -3.05 -15.77
C GLN A 217 17.40 -1.58 -15.70
N THR A 218 16.78 -1.06 -16.77
CA THR A 218 16.26 0.31 -16.84
C THR A 218 15.08 0.52 -15.89
N ASP A 219 14.15 -0.43 -15.85
CA ASP A 219 13.00 -0.37 -14.95
C ASP A 219 13.41 -0.55 -13.49
N MET A 220 14.40 -1.40 -13.20
CA MET A 220 14.95 -1.53 -11.83
C MET A 220 15.63 -0.23 -11.37
N ARG A 221 16.33 0.49 -12.25
CA ARG A 221 16.84 1.84 -11.93
C ARG A 221 15.69 2.81 -11.67
N SER A 222 14.66 2.79 -12.50
CA SER A 222 13.47 3.65 -12.32
C SER A 222 12.75 3.38 -11.00
N ASN A 223 12.64 2.11 -10.59
CA ASN A 223 12.10 1.66 -9.30
C ASN A 223 12.80 2.28 -8.09
N LEU A 224 14.02 2.76 -8.23
CA LEU A 224 14.80 3.30 -7.13
C LEU A 224 15.06 4.82 -7.27
N ILE A 225 15.32 5.31 -8.49
CA ILE A 225 15.59 6.73 -8.76
C ILE A 225 14.31 7.56 -8.67
N VAL A 226 13.21 7.08 -9.26
CA VAL A 226 11.96 7.85 -9.32
C VAL A 226 11.40 8.10 -7.91
N PRO A 227 11.29 7.08 -7.01
CA PRO A 227 10.82 7.35 -5.65
C PRO A 227 11.65 8.38 -4.90
N ARG A 228 12.98 8.27 -4.97
CA ARG A 228 13.88 9.23 -4.33
C ARG A 228 13.69 10.64 -4.87
N LYS A 229 13.64 10.80 -6.20
CA LYS A 229 13.48 12.10 -6.86
C LYS A 229 12.19 12.82 -6.42
N TYR A 230 11.14 12.07 -6.10
CA TYR A 230 9.84 12.62 -5.74
C TYR A 230 9.51 12.54 -4.24
N GLY A 231 10.53 12.36 -3.39
CA GLY A 231 10.40 12.58 -1.94
C GLY A 231 10.16 11.34 -1.08
N ALA A 232 10.45 10.13 -1.58
CA ALA A 232 10.48 8.94 -0.73
C ALA A 232 11.73 8.93 0.17
N ASP A 233 11.56 8.62 1.46
CA ASP A 233 12.64 8.42 2.43
C ASP A 233 13.39 7.10 2.17
N GLY A 234 12.73 6.13 1.52
CA GLY A 234 13.35 4.86 1.16
C GLY A 234 12.47 4.00 0.27
N VAL A 235 13.05 2.87 -0.16
CA VAL A 235 12.38 1.87 -1.00
C VAL A 235 12.48 0.50 -0.33
N ILE A 236 11.38 -0.23 -0.33
CA ILE A 236 11.28 -1.61 0.14
C ILE A 236 11.17 -2.51 -1.09
N ILE A 237 12.20 -3.33 -1.34
CA ILE A 237 12.18 -4.34 -2.41
C ILE A 237 11.52 -5.60 -1.85
N TRP A 238 10.27 -5.82 -2.23
CA TRP A 238 9.50 -6.99 -1.82
C TRP A 238 9.80 -8.21 -2.71
N GLY A 239 9.46 -9.42 -2.24
CA GLY A 239 9.53 -10.65 -3.02
C GLY A 239 8.52 -11.69 -2.53
N SER A 240 8.00 -12.49 -3.46
CA SER A 240 7.09 -13.59 -3.10
C SER A 240 7.88 -14.81 -2.64
N THR A 241 7.34 -15.59 -1.70
CA THR A 241 7.89 -16.91 -1.35
C THR A 241 7.97 -17.83 -2.57
N LYS A 242 7.09 -17.66 -3.56
CA LYS A 242 7.10 -18.41 -4.83
C LYS A 242 8.31 -18.09 -5.71
N ASP A 243 9.00 -16.97 -5.48
CA ASP A 243 10.19 -16.56 -6.23
C ASP A 243 11.49 -17.17 -5.67
N VAL A 244 11.42 -17.83 -4.52
CA VAL A 244 12.57 -18.42 -3.82
C VAL A 244 12.29 -19.83 -3.28
N ASN A 245 11.29 -20.52 -3.83
CA ASN A 245 10.88 -21.86 -3.38
C ASN A 245 11.63 -23.03 -4.05
N THR A 246 12.61 -22.75 -4.91
CA THR A 246 13.50 -23.77 -5.49
C THR A 246 14.93 -23.24 -5.58
N ARG A 247 15.92 -24.15 -5.57
CA ARG A 247 17.35 -23.79 -5.73
C ARG A 247 17.59 -22.98 -7.00
N GLN A 248 16.96 -23.36 -8.11
CA GLN A 248 17.12 -22.67 -9.39
C GLN A 248 16.64 -21.21 -9.31
N LYS A 249 15.45 -20.98 -8.74
CA LYS A 249 14.92 -19.61 -8.59
C LYS A 249 15.77 -18.76 -7.65
N CYS A 250 16.28 -19.35 -6.56
CA CYS A 250 17.24 -18.68 -5.68
C CYS A 250 18.52 -18.29 -6.43
N SER A 251 19.08 -19.19 -7.25
CA SER A 251 20.26 -18.88 -8.07
C SER A 251 19.99 -17.79 -9.10
N GLN A 252 18.81 -17.79 -9.73
CA GLN A 252 18.40 -16.74 -10.67
C GLN A 252 18.25 -15.38 -9.98
N LEU A 253 17.62 -15.33 -8.81
CA LEU A 253 17.50 -14.09 -8.02
C LEU A 253 18.87 -13.61 -7.54
N LEU A 254 19.76 -14.51 -7.12
CA LEU A 254 21.13 -14.14 -6.74
C LEU A 254 21.89 -13.54 -7.91
N ASN A 255 21.75 -14.11 -9.12
CA ASN A 255 22.35 -13.55 -10.32
C ASN A 255 21.79 -12.16 -10.61
N TYR A 256 20.45 -12.00 -10.61
CA TYR A 256 19.78 -10.73 -10.82
C TYR A 256 20.16 -9.67 -9.77
N LEU A 257 20.33 -10.07 -8.50
CA LEU A 257 20.82 -9.20 -7.44
C LEU A 257 22.22 -8.69 -7.75
N ARG A 258 23.12 -9.54 -8.22
CA ARG A 258 24.52 -9.18 -8.52
C ARG A 258 24.66 -8.32 -9.77
N THR A 259 23.85 -8.57 -10.80
CA THR A 259 24.00 -7.94 -12.12
C THR A 259 23.04 -6.76 -12.36
N VAL A 260 21.94 -6.67 -11.61
CA VAL A 260 20.90 -5.63 -11.81
C VAL A 260 20.64 -4.82 -10.55
N ILE A 261 20.12 -5.41 -9.47
CA ILE A 261 19.72 -4.65 -8.27
C ILE A 261 20.93 -3.99 -7.59
N GLY A 262 21.99 -4.76 -7.34
CA GLY A 262 23.20 -4.27 -6.67
C GLY A 262 23.84 -3.09 -7.40
N PRO A 263 24.11 -3.19 -8.71
CA PRO A 263 24.57 -2.07 -9.52
C PRO A 263 23.62 -0.85 -9.50
N ALA A 264 22.31 -1.06 -9.58
CA ALA A 264 21.33 0.03 -9.53
C ALA A 264 21.35 0.78 -8.19
N VAL A 265 21.45 0.07 -7.06
CA VAL A 265 21.58 0.67 -5.72
C VAL A 265 22.90 1.43 -5.57
N ARG A 266 24.02 0.88 -6.06
CA ARG A 266 25.32 1.58 -6.04
C ARG A 266 25.28 2.88 -6.83
N HIS A 267 24.72 2.86 -8.04
CA HIS A 267 24.61 4.03 -8.90
C HIS A 267 23.80 5.17 -8.24
N LEU A 268 22.75 4.82 -7.51
CA LEU A 268 21.97 5.78 -6.71
C LEU A 268 22.76 6.45 -5.61
N ASN A 269 23.63 5.70 -4.93
CA ASN A 269 24.47 6.24 -3.88
C ASN A 269 25.62 7.08 -4.43
N THR A 270 26.16 6.75 -5.61
CA THR A 270 27.17 7.59 -6.27
C THR A 270 26.57 8.87 -6.84
N ALA A 271 25.33 8.83 -7.35
CA ALA A 271 24.62 10.03 -7.80
C ALA A 271 24.34 11.03 -6.65
N LYS A 272 24.27 10.59 -5.38
CA LYS A 272 24.26 11.51 -4.21
C LYS A 272 25.47 12.44 -4.19
N ASN A 273 26.61 11.97 -4.69
CA ASN A 273 27.86 12.73 -4.66
C ASN A 273 28.01 13.68 -5.86
N PHE A 274 27.12 13.61 -6.85
CA PHE A 274 27.10 14.54 -7.99
C PHE A 274 26.07 15.67 -7.78
N ASP A 275 24.88 15.37 -7.25
CA ASP A 275 23.87 16.40 -6.94
C ASP A 275 24.28 17.34 -5.77
N SER A 276 25.43 17.09 -5.12
CA SER A 276 26.04 17.98 -4.12
C SER A 276 27.22 18.80 -4.65
N VAL A 277 27.55 18.65 -5.95
CA VAL A 277 28.63 19.37 -6.64
C VAL A 277 28.17 19.72 -8.07
N SER A 278 27.14 20.55 -8.22
CA SER A 278 26.93 21.43 -9.39
C SER A 278 25.65 22.24 -9.24
N GLU A 279 25.75 23.38 -8.55
CA GLU A 279 24.81 24.52 -8.69
C GLU A 279 25.50 25.76 -9.31
N GLU A 280 26.65 25.58 -9.95
CA GLU A 280 27.27 26.63 -10.77
C GLU A 280 27.46 26.06 -12.18
N ASP A 281 26.58 26.47 -13.08
CA ASP A 281 26.83 26.78 -14.50
C ASP A 281 25.51 26.69 -15.28
N ASN A 282 24.77 27.80 -15.26
CA ASN A 282 23.75 28.13 -16.26
C ASN A 282 23.89 29.61 -16.59
N GLU A 283 24.86 29.93 -17.44
CA GLU A 283 24.77 31.09 -18.33
C GLU A 283 25.06 30.63 -19.77
N VAL A 284 24.28 31.25 -20.68
CA VAL A 284 24.22 31.12 -22.16
C VAL A 284 23.20 30.12 -22.71
#